data_AF-A0A0S2KP04-F1
#
_entry.id   AF-A0A0S2KP04-F1
#
_cell.length_a   1.000
_cell.length_b   1.000
_cell.length_c   1.000
_cell.angle_alpha   90.00
_cell.angle_beta   90.00
_cell.angle_gamma   90.00
#
_symmetry.space_group_name_H-M   'P 1'
#
loop_
_entity.id
_entity.type
_entity.pdbx_description
1 polymer ?
#
loop_
_entity_poly.entity_id
_entity_poly.type
_entity_poly.pdbx_seq_one_letter_code
_entity_poly.pdbx_strand_id
1 'polypeptide(L)'
;METKRKWIDKWLTLAKMGILLPVCLFYGCTQIEDGGMISISEGKTNKDAAKFIQTINNQPEQLAAYHRLLAGKKPLYNSVKLSYSTEYGMVYFIPFQDPSSQVISGAIYYPVEYEMREDDSVILKDALHSPKLVDADILNNEIPITQRFLYSHEFAHLAKNGLKTEKHLLDYEFLKDSAIAVDINNAPMTRTYPFECIDLELFFMADYFGYSPGIIYGVSTETIMEWARDIIRSMNREPNTCRFYVTGIRRASILIPLENDLGSYNSILGFVETFIRNLKMKAFNRDFHLTVQYTFSIAQLSNYSEHGGYIVIPGGHSGATGSVETDNSNDKDPSGKTAYDEFEKDCNSIQESEDLKTEIDSFMKILDSAKELKGTNYRYIEFSEFTDSVHRNNSIEYAVAVGLYDYGEKRISKIQTMHLPNKGTVSTQPSTIFTVHNHGNQTPPSPLDLKEVCEMATDTTRRNFKGYLIYADKDSTFYGLTITDREKAAKLFDSIKDEIAPNNNFKIDGKCENYLESNNSLYEGFSYNDVMIARLALVIKHFGGGIGITKYKKKAKNNITTYGIGKNDKPVKCE
;
A
#
# COMPACT_ATOMS: atom_id res chain seq x y z
N MET A 1 4.78 -32.33 -80.68
CA MET A 1 3.34 -32.22 -80.36
C MET A 1 3.00 -33.27 -79.33
N GLU A 2 2.31 -32.84 -78.28
CA GLU A 2 1.58 -33.65 -77.28
C GLU A 2 2.30 -34.87 -76.68
N THR A 3 3.03 -34.66 -75.59
CA THR A 3 3.15 -35.61 -74.44
C THR A 3 4.13 -35.16 -73.33
N LYS A 4 4.46 -33.87 -73.21
CA LYS A 4 5.19 -33.31 -72.04
C LYS A 4 4.47 -32.14 -71.36
N ARG A 5 3.13 -32.13 -71.40
CA ARG A 5 2.30 -31.07 -70.80
C ARG A 5 1.13 -31.57 -69.93
N LYS A 6 1.19 -32.81 -69.43
CA LYS A 6 0.15 -33.39 -68.56
C LYS A 6 0.64 -33.93 -67.21
N TRP A 7 1.92 -33.75 -66.86
CA TRP A 7 2.47 -34.19 -65.58
C TRP A 7 2.89 -33.05 -64.63
N ILE A 8 2.97 -31.81 -65.13
CA ILE A 8 3.29 -30.63 -64.29
C ILE A 8 2.02 -29.97 -63.74
N ASP A 9 0.89 -30.09 -64.45
CA ASP A 9 -0.39 -29.52 -64.00
C ASP A 9 -1.13 -30.35 -62.94
N LYS A 10 -0.65 -31.55 -62.57
CA LYS A 10 -1.24 -32.34 -61.47
C LYS A 10 -0.57 -32.12 -60.11
N TRP A 11 0.65 -31.56 -60.09
CA TRP A 11 1.35 -31.20 -58.84
C TRP A 11 1.06 -29.77 -58.37
N LEU A 12 0.58 -28.90 -59.26
CA LEU A 12 0.18 -27.52 -58.91
C LEU A 12 -1.28 -27.39 -58.47
N THR A 13 -2.13 -28.41 -58.67
CA THR A 13 -3.52 -28.42 -58.14
C THR A 13 -3.62 -29.07 -56.76
N LEU A 14 -2.65 -29.90 -56.35
CA LEU A 14 -2.57 -30.43 -54.98
C LEU A 14 -1.83 -29.47 -54.02
N ALA A 15 -0.98 -28.58 -54.52
CA ALA A 15 -0.35 -27.52 -53.72
C ALA A 15 -1.22 -26.25 -53.54
N LYS A 16 -2.41 -26.19 -54.17
CA LYS A 16 -3.37 -25.08 -54.02
C LYS A 16 -4.67 -25.45 -53.29
N MET A 17 -4.82 -26.69 -52.84
CA MET A 17 -5.92 -27.13 -51.96
C MET A 17 -5.44 -27.62 -50.58
N GLY A 18 -4.23 -27.25 -50.16
CA GLY A 18 -3.62 -27.63 -48.87
C GLY A 18 -3.21 -26.45 -47.98
N ILE A 19 -3.62 -25.23 -48.30
CA ILE A 19 -3.34 -24.03 -47.48
C ILE A 19 -4.63 -23.20 -47.42
N LEU A 20 -5.61 -23.69 -46.67
CA LEU A 20 -6.75 -22.91 -46.17
C LEU A 20 -7.42 -23.70 -45.02
N LEU A 21 -7.18 -23.18 -43.81
CA LEU A 21 -7.60 -23.59 -42.45
C LEU A 21 -6.74 -24.67 -41.75
N PRO A 22 -6.29 -24.47 -40.47
CA PRO A 22 -6.43 -23.29 -39.60
C PRO A 22 -5.08 -22.73 -39.10
N VAL A 23 -4.89 -21.40 -39.22
CA VAL A 23 -3.98 -20.60 -38.36
C VAL A 23 -4.71 -20.24 -37.05
N CYS A 24 -5.52 -21.17 -36.55
CA CYS A 24 -6.10 -21.14 -35.22
C CYS A 24 -5.43 -22.28 -34.45
N LEU A 25 -4.97 -22.02 -33.21
CA LEU A 25 -4.10 -22.85 -32.35
C LEU A 25 -2.61 -22.56 -32.63
N PHE A 26 -1.87 -21.71 -31.94
CA PHE A 26 -1.83 -21.43 -30.51
C PHE A 26 -1.43 -19.95 -30.26
N TYR A 27 -2.37 -19.02 -30.44
CA TYR A 27 -2.47 -17.96 -29.42
C TYR A 27 -3.26 -18.61 -28.30
N GLY A 28 -2.61 -18.85 -27.16
CA GLY A 28 -3.32 -19.18 -25.94
C GLY A 28 -4.26 -18.02 -25.65
N CYS A 29 -5.51 -18.16 -26.09
CA CYS A 29 -6.63 -17.45 -25.51
C CYS A 29 -6.56 -17.74 -24.01
N THR A 30 -6.01 -16.82 -23.23
CA THR A 30 -6.75 -16.41 -22.06
C THR A 30 -8.10 -15.99 -22.62
N GLN A 31 -9.11 -16.86 -22.53
CA GLN A 31 -10.48 -16.41 -22.55
C GLN A 31 -10.57 -15.40 -21.43
N ILE A 32 -10.35 -14.12 -21.76
CA ILE A 32 -11.08 -13.06 -21.11
C ILE A 32 -12.51 -13.46 -21.45
N GLU A 33 -13.22 -14.02 -20.48
CA GLU A 33 -14.67 -14.09 -20.57
C GLU A 33 -15.11 -12.67 -20.87
N ASP A 34 -15.43 -12.43 -22.14
CA ASP A 34 -15.93 -11.16 -22.63
C ASP A 34 -17.35 -11.09 -22.09
N GLY A 35 -17.46 -10.76 -20.80
CA GLY A 35 -18.73 -10.50 -20.16
C GLY A 35 -19.40 -9.43 -21.01
N GLY A 36 -20.48 -9.80 -21.69
CA GLY A 36 -21.13 -8.94 -22.67
C GLY A 36 -21.46 -7.56 -22.08
N MET A 37 -21.67 -6.59 -22.96
CA MET A 37 -22.09 -5.25 -22.54
C MET A 37 -23.27 -5.33 -21.57
N ILE A 38 -23.23 -4.51 -20.53
CA ILE A 38 -24.32 -4.41 -19.57
C ILE A 38 -25.47 -3.69 -20.27
N SER A 39 -26.67 -4.25 -20.22
CA SER A 39 -27.81 -3.64 -20.91
C SER A 39 -28.21 -2.32 -20.25
N ILE A 40 -28.35 -1.25 -21.04
CA ILE A 40 -28.82 0.07 -20.58
C ILE A 40 -30.20 -0.03 -19.91
N SER A 41 -31.01 -1.05 -20.28
CA SER A 41 -32.30 -1.29 -19.65
C SER A 41 -32.22 -1.62 -18.16
N GLU A 42 -31.08 -2.15 -17.68
CA GLU A 42 -30.89 -2.54 -16.28
C GLU A 42 -30.77 -1.33 -15.33
N GLY A 43 -30.41 -0.15 -15.85
CA GLY A 43 -30.33 1.10 -15.10
C GLY A 43 -31.43 2.12 -15.42
N LYS A 44 -32.44 1.79 -16.22
CA LYS A 44 -33.36 2.78 -16.83
C LYS A 44 -34.10 3.66 -15.81
N THR A 45 -34.33 3.16 -14.60
CA THR A 45 -35.03 3.87 -13.52
C THR A 45 -34.10 4.66 -12.59
N ASN A 46 -32.79 4.51 -12.71
CA ASN A 46 -31.79 5.17 -11.88
C ASN A 46 -30.76 5.90 -12.76
N LYS A 47 -30.72 7.23 -12.68
CA LYS A 47 -29.88 8.08 -13.53
C LYS A 47 -28.38 7.79 -13.35
N ASP A 48 -27.95 7.53 -12.12
CA ASP A 48 -26.54 7.25 -11.82
C ASP A 48 -26.14 5.89 -12.38
N ALA A 49 -27.01 4.90 -12.27
CA ALA A 49 -26.82 3.58 -12.86
C ALA A 49 -26.72 3.64 -14.39
N ALA A 50 -27.64 4.37 -15.04
CA ALA A 50 -27.64 4.55 -16.48
C ALA A 50 -26.33 5.21 -16.96
N LYS A 51 -25.86 6.24 -16.24
CA LYS A 51 -24.58 6.90 -16.53
C LYS A 51 -23.40 5.93 -16.35
N PHE A 52 -23.33 5.24 -15.21
CA PHE A 52 -22.29 4.25 -14.96
C PHE A 52 -22.23 3.17 -16.06
N ILE A 53 -23.38 2.58 -16.41
CA ILE A 53 -23.48 1.53 -17.46
C ILE A 53 -22.99 2.08 -18.81
N GLN A 54 -23.39 3.30 -19.17
CA GLN A 54 -22.91 3.93 -20.40
C GLN A 54 -21.39 4.13 -20.37
N THR A 55 -20.85 4.63 -19.26
CA THR A 55 -19.42 4.91 -19.10
C THR A 55 -18.59 3.63 -19.13
N ILE A 56 -18.99 2.58 -18.41
CA ILE A 56 -18.21 1.33 -18.32
C ILE A 56 -18.25 0.51 -19.62
N ASN A 57 -19.38 0.51 -20.33
CA ASN A 57 -19.49 -0.19 -21.62
C ASN A 57 -18.55 0.39 -22.69
N ASN A 58 -18.13 1.65 -22.54
CA ASN A 58 -17.15 2.29 -23.42
C ASN A 58 -15.70 2.03 -23.00
N GLN A 59 -15.46 1.26 -21.93
CA GLN A 59 -14.13 0.98 -21.37
C GLN A 59 -13.95 -0.53 -21.19
N PRO A 60 -13.53 -1.28 -22.24
CA PRO A 60 -13.49 -2.74 -22.22
C PRO A 60 -12.64 -3.33 -21.07
N GLU A 61 -11.50 -2.71 -20.74
CA GLU A 61 -10.64 -3.15 -19.64
C GLU A 61 -11.35 -3.01 -18.27
N GLN A 62 -12.06 -1.91 -18.07
CA GLN A 62 -12.85 -1.64 -16.87
C GLN A 62 -14.06 -2.59 -16.77
N LEU A 63 -14.75 -2.81 -17.90
CA LEU A 63 -15.88 -3.74 -17.99
C LEU A 63 -15.46 -5.17 -17.65
N ALA A 64 -14.33 -5.64 -18.19
CA ALA A 64 -13.80 -6.97 -17.89
C ALA A 64 -13.46 -7.11 -16.39
N ALA A 65 -12.85 -6.09 -15.78
CA ALA A 65 -12.55 -6.09 -14.34
C ALA A 65 -13.84 -6.12 -13.49
N TYR A 66 -14.85 -5.34 -13.87
CA TYR A 66 -16.14 -5.31 -13.19
C TYR A 66 -16.87 -6.66 -13.23
N HIS A 67 -16.88 -7.33 -14.39
CA HIS A 67 -17.46 -8.68 -14.51
C HIS A 67 -16.75 -9.71 -13.64
N ARG A 68 -15.42 -9.66 -13.55
CA ARG A 68 -14.66 -10.53 -12.64
C ARG A 68 -15.01 -10.29 -11.18
N LEU A 69 -15.13 -9.03 -10.75
CA LEU A 69 -15.51 -8.69 -9.37
C LEU A 69 -16.92 -9.17 -9.00
N LEU A 70 -17.81 -9.20 -10.00
CA LEU A 70 -19.20 -9.66 -9.86
C LEU A 70 -19.40 -11.14 -10.15
N ALA A 71 -18.34 -11.93 -10.36
CA ALA A 71 -18.48 -13.35 -10.61
C ALA A 71 -19.33 -14.03 -9.51
N GLY A 72 -20.45 -14.63 -9.90
CA GLY A 72 -21.40 -15.26 -8.97
C GLY A 72 -22.28 -14.30 -8.15
N LYS A 73 -22.25 -13.00 -8.42
CA LYS A 73 -22.99 -11.95 -7.70
C LYS A 73 -23.96 -11.23 -8.64
N LYS A 74 -25.04 -10.68 -8.09
CA LYS A 74 -26.02 -9.90 -8.86
C LYS A 74 -25.98 -8.42 -8.45
N PRO A 75 -25.56 -7.49 -9.34
CA PRO A 75 -25.59 -6.06 -9.04
C PRO A 75 -27.03 -5.53 -8.95
N LEU A 76 -27.24 -4.54 -8.08
CA LEU A 76 -28.52 -3.88 -7.83
C LEU A 76 -28.50 -2.47 -8.42
N TYR A 77 -28.63 -2.38 -9.75
CA TYR A 77 -28.54 -1.11 -10.49
C TYR A 77 -29.54 -0.04 -10.02
N ASN A 78 -30.73 -0.42 -9.57
CA ASN A 78 -31.70 0.56 -9.03
C ASN A 78 -31.24 1.24 -7.73
N SER A 79 -30.26 0.66 -7.04
CA SER A 79 -29.69 1.18 -5.80
C SER A 79 -28.30 1.79 -5.99
N VAL A 80 -27.82 1.91 -7.23
CA VAL A 80 -26.57 2.61 -7.53
C VAL A 80 -26.74 4.09 -7.20
N LYS A 81 -25.71 4.70 -6.64
CA LYS A 81 -25.66 6.15 -6.46
C LYS A 81 -24.27 6.68 -6.76
N LEU A 82 -24.21 7.93 -7.22
CA LEU A 82 -22.97 8.69 -7.36
C LEU A 82 -22.82 9.59 -6.13
N SER A 83 -21.72 9.42 -5.41
CA SER A 83 -21.43 10.15 -4.17
C SER A 83 -20.06 10.80 -4.26
N TYR A 84 -19.79 11.77 -3.38
CA TYR A 84 -18.44 12.23 -3.11
C TYR A 84 -17.89 11.55 -1.86
N SER A 85 -16.65 11.06 -1.92
CA SER A 85 -15.93 10.44 -0.81
C SER A 85 -14.59 11.11 -0.59
N THR A 86 -14.20 11.29 0.68
CA THR A 86 -12.83 11.72 1.03
C THR A 86 -11.78 10.75 0.49
N GLU A 87 -12.05 9.44 0.43
CA GLU A 87 -11.08 8.46 -0.05
C GLU A 87 -10.98 8.46 -1.57
N TYR A 88 -12.13 8.47 -2.26
CA TYR A 88 -12.21 8.21 -3.70
C TYR A 88 -12.47 9.44 -4.58
N GLY A 89 -12.85 10.58 -3.99
CA GLY A 89 -13.47 11.68 -4.73
C GLY A 89 -14.86 11.27 -5.22
N MET A 90 -15.21 11.61 -6.47
CA MET A 90 -16.45 11.14 -7.08
C MET A 90 -16.42 9.62 -7.29
N VAL A 91 -17.43 8.92 -6.79
CA VAL A 91 -17.46 7.45 -6.75
C VAL A 91 -18.87 6.92 -6.92
N TYR A 92 -19.03 5.91 -7.78
CA TYR A 92 -20.24 5.12 -7.85
C TYR A 92 -20.23 4.06 -6.75
N PHE A 93 -21.28 4.02 -5.94
CA PHE A 93 -21.55 2.92 -5.03
C PHE A 93 -22.51 1.94 -5.71
N ILE A 94 -22.06 0.70 -5.92
CA ILE A 94 -22.78 -0.32 -6.68
C ILE A 94 -23.00 -1.55 -5.79
N PRO A 95 -24.13 -1.63 -5.07
CA PRO A 95 -24.42 -2.78 -4.23
C PRO A 95 -24.69 -4.03 -5.07
N PHE A 96 -24.32 -5.19 -4.53
CA PHE A 96 -24.63 -6.49 -5.13
C PHE A 96 -25.14 -7.46 -4.06
N GLN A 97 -25.87 -8.46 -4.52
CA GLN A 97 -26.43 -9.51 -3.67
C GLN A 97 -25.99 -10.89 -4.14
N ASP A 98 -26.02 -11.84 -3.21
CA ASP A 98 -25.99 -13.24 -3.55
C ASP A 98 -27.27 -13.61 -4.32
N PRO A 99 -27.18 -14.19 -5.54
CA PRO A 99 -28.35 -14.46 -6.38
C PRO A 99 -29.36 -15.43 -5.74
N SER A 100 -28.89 -16.35 -4.88
CA SER A 100 -29.71 -17.41 -4.29
C SER A 100 -30.51 -16.93 -3.08
N SER A 101 -29.88 -16.15 -2.21
CA SER A 101 -30.46 -15.65 -0.97
C SER A 101 -31.14 -14.28 -1.11
N GLN A 102 -30.80 -13.53 -2.18
CA GLN A 102 -31.21 -12.14 -2.38
C GLN A 102 -30.84 -11.24 -1.20
N VAL A 103 -29.73 -11.56 -0.54
CA VAL A 103 -29.15 -10.77 0.55
C VAL A 103 -27.98 -9.99 -0.01
N ILE A 104 -27.94 -8.68 0.24
CA ILE A 104 -26.80 -7.82 -0.08
C ILE A 104 -25.59 -8.34 0.69
N SER A 105 -24.57 -8.76 -0.05
CA SER A 105 -23.34 -9.34 0.47
C SER A 105 -22.12 -8.42 0.25
N GLY A 106 -22.35 -7.23 -0.31
CA GLY A 106 -21.32 -6.20 -0.45
C GLY A 106 -21.66 -5.16 -1.51
N ALA A 107 -20.67 -4.33 -1.83
CA ALA A 107 -20.75 -3.32 -2.87
C ALA A 107 -19.41 -3.11 -3.57
N ILE A 108 -19.47 -2.53 -4.77
CA ILE A 108 -18.29 -2.04 -5.49
C ILE A 108 -18.31 -0.52 -5.43
N TYR A 109 -17.23 0.07 -4.93
CA TYR A 109 -16.96 1.50 -5.01
C TYR A 109 -16.13 1.74 -6.27
N TYR A 110 -16.68 2.45 -7.25
CA TYR A 110 -16.08 2.66 -8.57
C TYR A 110 -15.77 4.16 -8.76
N PRO A 111 -14.54 4.62 -8.49
CA PRO A 111 -14.19 6.02 -8.63
C PRO A 111 -14.24 6.44 -10.10
N VAL A 112 -14.58 7.70 -10.34
CA VAL A 112 -14.70 8.27 -11.68
C VAL A 112 -13.88 9.54 -11.77
N GLU A 113 -13.19 9.75 -12.88
CA GLU A 113 -12.43 10.97 -13.13
C GLU A 113 -13.38 12.17 -13.26
N TYR A 114 -13.00 13.28 -12.63
CA TYR A 114 -13.82 14.46 -12.59
C TYR A 114 -13.01 15.75 -12.56
N GLU A 115 -13.66 16.84 -12.94
CA GLU A 115 -13.23 18.21 -12.67
C GLU A 115 -14.26 18.85 -11.75
N MET A 116 -13.79 19.46 -10.68
CA MET A 116 -14.61 20.17 -9.71
C MET A 116 -14.38 21.67 -9.85
N ARG A 117 -15.49 22.40 -9.99
CA ARG A 117 -15.49 23.86 -10.09
C ARG A 117 -15.56 24.50 -8.70
N GLU A 118 -15.31 25.80 -8.64
CA GLU A 118 -15.35 26.58 -7.39
C GLU A 118 -16.71 26.56 -6.68
N ASP A 119 -17.81 26.35 -7.41
CA ASP A 119 -19.16 26.22 -6.88
C ASP A 119 -19.53 24.78 -6.48
N ASP A 120 -18.53 23.90 -6.35
CA ASP A 120 -18.65 22.46 -6.11
C ASP A 120 -19.43 21.69 -7.20
N SER A 121 -19.78 22.33 -8.31
CA SER A 121 -20.32 21.60 -9.46
C SER A 121 -19.24 20.76 -10.14
N VAL A 122 -19.64 19.59 -10.61
CA VAL A 122 -18.74 18.53 -11.06
C VAL A 122 -19.03 18.19 -12.52
N ILE A 123 -17.96 18.13 -13.30
CA ILE A 123 -17.96 17.57 -14.65
C ILE A 123 -17.26 16.22 -14.59
N LEU A 124 -17.98 15.12 -14.87
CA LEU A 124 -17.32 13.82 -15.02
C LEU A 124 -16.62 13.77 -16.38
N LYS A 125 -15.41 13.21 -16.41
CA LYS A 125 -14.65 13.00 -17.67
C LYS A 125 -14.93 11.65 -18.33
N ASP A 126 -15.95 10.94 -17.84
CA ASP A 126 -16.37 9.61 -18.31
C ASP A 126 -15.23 8.57 -18.42
N ALA A 127 -14.21 8.71 -17.57
CA ALA A 127 -13.14 7.74 -17.39
C ALA A 127 -13.25 7.15 -15.98
N LEU A 128 -13.33 5.83 -15.88
CA LEU A 128 -13.44 5.16 -14.58
C LEU A 128 -12.06 4.79 -14.09
N HIS A 129 -11.83 4.95 -12.79
CA HIS A 129 -10.64 4.46 -12.11
C HIS A 129 -10.89 3.09 -11.50
N SER A 130 -9.97 2.65 -10.66
CA SER A 130 -10.00 1.34 -10.04
C SER A 130 -11.11 1.12 -9.02
N PRO A 131 -11.96 0.10 -9.21
CA PRO A 131 -12.86 -0.38 -8.19
C PRO A 131 -12.21 -0.80 -6.91
N LYS A 132 -13.01 -0.69 -5.86
CA LYS A 132 -12.80 -1.39 -4.62
C LYS A 132 -14.05 -2.19 -4.28
N LEU A 133 -13.87 -3.51 -4.22
CA LEU A 133 -14.85 -4.41 -3.64
C LEU A 133 -14.86 -4.22 -2.12
N VAL A 134 -16.04 -4.11 -1.54
CA VAL A 134 -16.23 -4.11 -0.08
C VAL A 134 -17.32 -5.10 0.25
N ASP A 135 -16.92 -6.23 0.82
CA ASP A 135 -17.80 -7.21 1.46
C ASP A 135 -17.55 -7.22 2.98
N ALA A 136 -18.19 -8.14 3.68
CA ALA A 136 -18.08 -8.25 5.13
C ALA A 136 -16.63 -8.53 5.59
N ASP A 137 -15.86 -9.32 4.84
CA ASP A 137 -14.48 -9.66 5.20
C ASP A 137 -13.57 -8.44 5.06
N ILE A 138 -13.60 -7.79 3.89
CA ILE A 138 -12.82 -6.57 3.61
C ILE A 138 -13.17 -5.47 4.61
N LEU A 139 -14.46 -5.26 4.90
CA LEU A 139 -14.93 -4.27 5.86
C LEU A 139 -14.37 -4.53 7.27
N ASN A 140 -14.39 -5.79 7.72
CA ASN A 140 -14.03 -6.16 9.09
C ASN A 140 -12.54 -6.40 9.31
N ASN A 141 -11.78 -6.70 8.25
CA ASN A 141 -10.38 -7.12 8.36
C ASN A 141 -9.40 -6.16 7.68
N GLU A 142 -9.80 -5.48 6.60
CA GLU A 142 -8.89 -4.63 5.81
C GLU A 142 -9.14 -3.13 5.98
N ILE A 143 -10.40 -2.70 6.10
CA ILE A 143 -10.72 -1.29 6.29
C ILE A 143 -10.32 -0.86 7.72
N PRO A 144 -9.58 0.24 7.92
CA PRO A 144 -9.24 0.73 9.26
C PRO A 144 -10.50 1.01 10.09
N ILE A 145 -10.49 0.67 11.38
CA ILE A 145 -11.62 0.89 12.30
C ILE A 145 -12.14 2.34 12.28
N THR A 146 -11.25 3.29 12.03
CA THR A 146 -11.52 4.73 11.91
C THR A 146 -12.32 5.12 10.66
N GLN A 147 -12.61 4.19 9.76
CA GLN A 147 -13.40 4.42 8.55
C GLN A 147 -14.57 3.43 8.36
N ARG A 148 -14.64 2.35 9.14
CA ARG A 148 -15.63 1.27 8.94
C ARG A 148 -17.08 1.72 9.06
N PHE A 149 -17.35 2.77 9.85
CA PHE A 149 -18.70 3.29 9.95
C PHE A 149 -19.17 3.92 8.64
N LEU A 150 -18.32 4.64 7.90
CA LEU A 150 -18.70 5.21 6.60
C LEU A 150 -19.22 4.15 5.62
N TYR A 151 -18.54 3.01 5.56
CA TYR A 151 -18.94 1.89 4.70
C TYR A 151 -20.17 1.16 5.24
N SER A 152 -20.22 0.89 6.55
CA SER A 152 -21.38 0.23 7.17
C SER A 152 -22.65 1.05 7.03
N HIS A 153 -22.54 2.38 7.08
CA HIS A 153 -23.67 3.29 6.98
C HIS A 153 -24.38 3.20 5.62
N GLU A 154 -23.64 2.98 4.54
CA GLU A 154 -24.19 2.74 3.21
C GLU A 154 -25.09 1.50 3.18
N PHE A 155 -24.62 0.40 3.76
CA PHE A 155 -25.37 -0.84 3.88
C PHE A 155 -26.57 -0.72 4.82
N ALA A 156 -26.45 0.07 5.89
CA ALA A 156 -27.55 0.39 6.80
C ALA A 156 -28.65 1.22 6.11
N HIS A 157 -28.28 2.14 5.22
CA HIS A 157 -29.23 2.90 4.41
C HIS A 157 -30.02 1.99 3.45
N LEU A 158 -29.35 1.02 2.80
CA LEU A 158 -30.02 0.01 1.97
C LEU A 158 -30.99 -0.84 2.80
N ALA A 159 -30.57 -1.27 4.00
CA ALA A 159 -31.41 -2.04 4.91
C ALA A 159 -32.65 -1.25 5.36
N LYS A 160 -32.47 0.04 5.68
CA LYS A 160 -33.57 0.95 6.03
C LYS A 160 -34.57 1.13 4.88
N ASN A 161 -34.12 1.01 3.63
CA ASN A 161 -34.97 1.05 2.44
C ASN A 161 -35.62 -0.31 2.10
N GLY A 162 -35.56 -1.28 3.01
CA GLY A 162 -36.27 -2.56 2.90
C GLY A 162 -35.51 -3.67 2.17
N LEU A 163 -34.24 -3.45 1.81
CA LEU A 163 -33.39 -4.49 1.24
C LEU A 163 -32.83 -5.38 2.35
N LYS A 164 -32.74 -6.69 2.10
CA LYS A 164 -32.10 -7.61 3.03
C LYS A 164 -30.59 -7.49 2.89
N THR A 165 -29.91 -7.21 3.99
CA THR A 165 -28.46 -7.00 4.03
C THR A 165 -27.82 -7.97 5.01
N GLU A 166 -26.65 -8.49 4.64
CA GLU A 166 -25.86 -9.34 5.51
C GLU A 166 -25.51 -8.61 6.80
N LYS A 167 -25.67 -9.29 7.94
CA LYS A 167 -25.54 -8.67 9.26
C LYS A 167 -24.14 -8.07 9.48
N HIS A 168 -23.10 -8.74 9.01
CA HIS A 168 -21.72 -8.30 9.20
C HIS A 168 -21.34 -7.02 8.45
N LEU A 169 -22.13 -6.62 7.45
CA LEU A 169 -21.99 -5.32 6.78
C LEU A 169 -22.53 -4.16 7.64
N LEU A 170 -23.26 -4.48 8.71
CA LEU A 170 -23.92 -3.50 9.60
C LEU A 170 -23.20 -3.39 10.95
N ASP A 171 -22.14 -4.17 11.18
CA ASP A 171 -21.51 -4.34 12.49
C ASP A 171 -20.94 -3.04 13.09
N TYR A 172 -20.73 -1.98 12.30
CA TYR A 172 -20.25 -0.67 12.79
C TYR A 172 -21.30 0.44 12.77
N GLU A 173 -22.56 0.17 12.43
CA GLU A 173 -23.61 1.19 12.48
C GLU A 173 -23.90 1.67 13.92
N PHE A 174 -23.52 0.89 14.95
CA PHE A 174 -23.62 1.33 16.35
C PHE A 174 -22.75 2.57 16.66
N LEU A 175 -21.73 2.86 15.84
CA LEU A 175 -20.89 4.05 15.97
C LEU A 175 -21.61 5.34 15.53
N LYS A 176 -22.81 5.22 14.95
CA LYS A 176 -23.62 6.37 14.59
C LYS A 176 -23.92 7.22 15.83
N ASP A 177 -23.48 8.48 15.78
CA ASP A 177 -23.65 9.45 16.86
C ASP A 177 -23.06 8.95 18.20
N SER A 178 -22.03 8.10 18.13
CA SER A 178 -21.28 7.57 19.27
C SER A 178 -19.77 7.71 19.03
N ALA A 179 -18.99 7.63 20.11
CA ALA A 179 -17.54 7.63 20.05
C ALA A 179 -16.99 6.45 20.87
N ILE A 180 -15.97 5.78 20.33
CA ILE A 180 -15.20 4.78 21.05
C ILE A 180 -13.80 5.34 21.33
N ALA A 181 -13.25 5.00 22.49
CA ALA A 181 -11.84 5.23 22.73
C ALA A 181 -11.05 4.25 21.84
N VAL A 182 -10.17 4.78 21.01
CA VAL A 182 -9.20 3.97 20.27
C VAL A 182 -8.01 3.74 21.19
N ASP A 183 -7.60 2.48 21.36
CA ASP A 183 -6.37 2.13 22.08
C ASP A 183 -5.19 2.95 21.55
N ILE A 184 -4.31 3.42 22.42
CA ILE A 184 -3.13 4.22 22.05
C ILE A 184 -2.25 3.50 21.01
N ASN A 185 -2.25 2.16 21.01
CA ASN A 185 -1.54 1.33 20.04
C ASN A 185 -2.18 1.34 18.64
N ASN A 186 -3.45 1.74 18.53
CA ASN A 186 -4.20 1.88 17.27
C ASN A 186 -4.52 3.35 16.95
N ALA A 187 -4.09 4.29 17.80
CA ALA A 187 -4.28 5.70 17.58
C ALA A 187 -3.30 6.20 16.50
N PRO A 188 -3.71 7.08 15.59
CA PRO A 188 -2.79 7.69 14.64
C PRO A 188 -1.70 8.45 15.41
N MET A 189 -0.41 8.24 15.07
CA MET A 189 0.69 9.02 15.66
C MET A 189 0.48 10.49 15.31
N THR A 190 0.08 11.29 16.29
CA THR A 190 -0.07 12.74 16.10
C THR A 190 1.27 13.43 16.26
N ARG A 191 1.46 14.53 15.51
CA ARG A 191 2.67 15.33 15.60
C ARG A 191 2.74 15.98 16.98
N THR A 192 3.94 16.13 17.54
CA THR A 192 4.12 16.96 18.72
C THR A 192 3.88 18.42 18.35
N TYR A 193 2.83 19.04 18.91
CA TYR A 193 2.52 20.45 18.70
C TYR A 193 3.08 21.30 19.85
N PRO A 194 3.57 22.53 19.58
CA PRO A 194 4.15 23.40 20.61
C PRO A 194 3.10 24.06 21.53
N PHE A 195 1.84 23.61 21.50
CA PHE A 195 0.72 24.11 22.28
C PHE A 195 -0.30 22.99 22.47
N GLU A 196 -1.15 23.12 23.50
CA GLU A 196 -2.25 22.19 23.71
C GLU A 196 -3.32 22.38 22.63
N CYS A 197 -3.75 21.29 22.00
CA CYS A 197 -4.76 21.36 20.96
C CYS A 197 -5.57 20.06 20.84
N ILE A 198 -6.74 20.21 20.24
CA ILE A 198 -7.51 19.10 19.68
C ILE A 198 -7.03 18.93 18.23
N ASP A 199 -6.52 17.76 17.90
CA ASP A 199 -6.25 17.35 16.51
C ASP A 199 -7.42 16.51 16.01
N LEU A 200 -8.22 17.08 15.12
CA LEU A 200 -9.45 16.50 14.59
C LEU A 200 -9.25 16.13 13.12
N GLU A 201 -9.38 14.85 12.81
CA GLU A 201 -9.39 14.34 11.43
C GLU A 201 -10.79 13.93 11.01
N LEU A 202 -11.19 14.32 9.80
CA LEU A 202 -12.51 14.07 9.24
C LEU A 202 -12.42 13.21 7.97
N PHE A 203 -13.21 12.15 7.96
CA PHE A 203 -13.53 11.33 6.80
C PHE A 203 -15.03 11.45 6.53
N PHE A 204 -15.42 11.60 5.27
CA PHE A 204 -16.82 11.80 4.93
C PHE A 204 -17.22 11.19 3.59
N MET A 205 -18.51 10.90 3.49
CA MET A 205 -19.24 10.69 2.26
C MET A 205 -20.36 11.72 2.17
N ALA A 206 -20.52 12.31 1.00
CA ALA A 206 -21.53 13.33 0.73
C ALA A 206 -22.42 12.90 -0.45
N ASP A 207 -23.72 12.87 -0.20
CA ASP A 207 -24.76 12.63 -1.19
C ASP A 207 -25.55 13.92 -1.44
N TYR A 208 -25.57 14.39 -2.68
CA TYR A 208 -26.40 15.54 -3.06
C TYR A 208 -27.86 15.11 -3.23
N PHE A 209 -28.78 15.80 -2.55
CA PHE A 209 -30.23 15.54 -2.67
C PHE A 209 -31.02 16.72 -3.28
N GLY A 210 -30.34 17.80 -3.65
CA GLY A 210 -30.99 18.97 -4.23
C GLY A 210 -31.54 18.74 -5.64
N TYR A 211 -32.48 19.60 -6.06
CA TYR A 211 -33.11 19.49 -7.36
C TYR A 211 -32.43 20.41 -8.39
N SER A 212 -31.36 19.90 -9.02
CA SER A 212 -30.66 20.58 -10.12
C SER A 212 -30.49 19.64 -11.31
N PRO A 213 -31.49 19.53 -12.21
CA PRO A 213 -31.46 18.55 -13.29
C PRO A 213 -30.21 18.69 -14.17
N GLY A 214 -29.42 17.62 -14.26
CA GLY A 214 -28.27 17.53 -15.15
C GLY A 214 -26.96 18.11 -14.60
N ILE A 215 -26.97 18.65 -13.37
CA ILE A 215 -25.76 19.11 -12.69
C ILE A 215 -25.41 18.09 -11.60
N ILE A 216 -24.14 17.69 -11.55
CA ILE A 216 -23.59 16.85 -10.49
C ILE A 216 -22.87 17.77 -9.52
N TYR A 217 -23.03 17.52 -8.23
CA TYR A 217 -22.33 18.25 -7.19
C TYR A 217 -21.52 17.28 -6.33
N GLY A 218 -20.35 17.74 -5.88
CA GLY A 218 -19.56 17.09 -4.86
C GLY A 218 -19.36 18.00 -3.65
N VAL A 219 -18.48 17.63 -2.73
CA VAL A 219 -18.07 18.52 -1.64
C VAL A 219 -16.55 18.44 -1.53
N SER A 220 -15.85 19.47 -2.00
CA SER A 220 -14.39 19.51 -1.91
C SER A 220 -13.91 19.52 -0.45
N THR A 221 -12.64 19.15 -0.24
CA THR A 221 -12.05 19.24 1.11
C THR A 221 -11.93 20.71 1.52
N GLU A 222 -11.66 21.59 0.56
CA GLU A 222 -11.62 23.04 0.70
C GLU A 222 -12.97 23.59 1.19
N THR A 223 -14.08 23.15 0.60
CA THR A 223 -15.44 23.50 1.02
C THR A 223 -15.70 23.05 2.47
N ILE A 224 -15.30 21.84 2.85
CA ILE A 224 -15.38 21.39 4.25
C ILE A 224 -14.55 22.31 5.16
N MET A 225 -13.37 22.75 4.74
CA MET A 225 -12.54 23.67 5.52
C MET A 225 -13.18 25.05 5.68
N GLU A 226 -13.82 25.58 4.63
CA GLU A 226 -14.58 26.82 4.71
C GLU A 226 -15.76 26.69 5.68
N TRP A 227 -16.51 25.59 5.57
CA TRP A 227 -17.60 25.29 6.49
C TRP A 227 -17.12 25.20 7.93
N ALA A 228 -16.00 24.50 8.15
CA ALA A 228 -15.35 24.37 9.44
C ALA A 228 -14.95 25.73 10.03
N ARG A 229 -14.31 26.62 9.25
CA ARG A 229 -13.93 27.97 9.72
C ARG A 229 -15.12 28.77 10.20
N ASP A 230 -16.20 28.76 9.44
CA ASP A 230 -17.44 29.45 9.83
C ASP A 230 -18.09 28.83 11.07
N ILE A 231 -18.01 27.50 11.22
CA ILE A 231 -18.53 26.82 12.42
C ILE A 231 -17.69 27.22 13.64
N ILE A 232 -16.36 27.22 13.54
CA ILE A 232 -15.47 27.70 14.60
C ILE A 232 -15.84 29.13 15.01
N ARG A 233 -16.07 30.02 14.04
CA ARG A 233 -16.55 31.39 14.29
C ARG A 233 -17.89 31.40 15.03
N SER A 234 -18.85 30.57 14.61
CA SER A 234 -20.16 30.45 15.25
C SER A 234 -20.10 29.87 16.68
N MET A 235 -19.01 29.16 17.01
CA MET A 235 -18.72 28.63 18.33
C MET A 235 -17.92 29.62 19.19
N ASN A 236 -17.91 30.92 18.84
CA ASN A 236 -17.21 32.01 19.52
C ASN A 236 -15.69 31.82 19.62
N ARG A 237 -15.08 31.22 18.59
CA ARG A 237 -13.62 31.05 18.49
C ARG A 237 -13.11 31.71 17.23
N GLU A 238 -11.92 32.30 17.30
CA GLU A 238 -11.28 32.93 16.16
C GLU A 238 -10.69 31.88 15.21
N PRO A 239 -11.16 31.76 13.95
CA PRO A 239 -10.67 30.72 13.04
C PRO A 239 -9.16 30.84 12.76
N ASN A 240 -8.59 32.05 12.88
CA ASN A 240 -7.16 32.30 12.66
C ASN A 240 -6.25 31.67 13.71
N THR A 241 -6.79 31.27 14.87
CA THR A 241 -6.02 30.52 15.88
C THR A 241 -5.97 29.02 15.56
N CYS A 242 -6.92 28.53 14.76
CA CYS A 242 -6.97 27.15 14.31
C CYS A 242 -6.09 26.95 13.06
N ARG A 243 -5.59 25.72 12.87
CA ARG A 243 -4.92 25.34 11.61
C ARG A 243 -5.79 24.36 10.86
N PHE A 244 -6.00 24.66 9.59
CA PHE A 244 -6.78 23.83 8.67
C PHE A 244 -5.83 23.36 7.58
N TYR A 245 -5.67 22.06 7.42
CA TYR A 245 -4.83 21.50 6.38
C TYR A 245 -5.42 20.23 5.81
N VAL A 246 -5.13 20.01 4.53
CA VAL A 246 -5.43 18.77 3.85
C VAL A 246 -4.26 17.81 4.09
N THR A 247 -4.52 16.66 4.70
CA THR A 247 -3.52 15.57 4.83
C THR A 247 -3.74 14.51 3.75
N GLY A 248 -2.65 13.98 3.19
CA GLY A 248 -2.73 13.07 2.05
C GLY A 248 -3.34 13.74 0.82
N ILE A 249 -4.21 13.03 0.09
CA ILE A 249 -4.82 13.55 -1.16
C ILE A 249 -6.09 14.37 -0.88
N ARG A 250 -6.86 14.06 0.17
CA ARG A 250 -8.20 14.64 0.42
C ARG A 250 -8.67 14.64 1.89
N ARG A 251 -7.83 14.32 2.88
CA ARG A 251 -8.29 14.23 4.28
C ARG A 251 -8.31 15.59 4.93
N ALA A 252 -9.37 15.88 5.67
CA ALA A 252 -9.50 17.14 6.38
C ALA A 252 -8.96 17.02 7.81
N SER A 253 -7.90 17.78 8.13
CA SER A 253 -7.35 17.85 9.48
C SER A 253 -7.44 19.28 10.03
N ILE A 254 -7.89 19.39 11.28
CA ILE A 254 -8.15 20.66 11.97
C ILE A 254 -7.48 20.62 13.34
N LEU A 255 -6.55 21.55 13.57
CA LEU A 255 -5.97 21.80 14.89
C LEU A 255 -6.69 22.96 15.55
N ILE A 256 -7.30 22.68 16.69
CA ILE A 256 -8.07 23.64 17.48
C ILE A 256 -7.32 23.84 18.80
N PRO A 257 -6.69 25.00 19.04
CA PRO A 257 -6.02 25.27 20.31
C PRO A 257 -6.97 25.08 21.50
N LEU A 258 -6.46 24.38 22.52
CA LEU A 258 -7.11 24.33 23.82
C LEU A 258 -6.79 25.64 24.54
N GLU A 259 -7.76 26.56 24.51
CA GLU A 259 -7.77 27.68 25.43
C GLU A 259 -8.30 27.20 26.78
N ASN A 260 -7.87 27.81 27.89
CA ASN A 260 -8.21 27.43 29.26
C ASN A 260 -9.73 27.40 29.56
N ASP A 261 -10.57 27.86 28.64
CA ASP A 261 -12.02 27.84 28.76
C ASP A 261 -12.64 27.14 27.53
N LEU A 262 -13.12 25.90 27.71
CA LEU A 262 -14.06 25.28 26.77
C LEU A 262 -15.44 25.97 26.84
N GLY A 263 -15.61 27.01 27.67
CA GLY A 263 -16.80 27.83 27.74
C GLY A 263 -18.04 27.01 28.13
N SER A 264 -19.08 27.06 27.29
CA SER A 264 -20.38 26.43 27.49
C SER A 264 -20.44 24.92 27.23
N TYR A 265 -19.32 24.26 26.90
CA TYR A 265 -19.27 22.83 26.59
C TYR A 265 -18.81 22.02 27.81
N ASN A 266 -19.61 21.02 28.21
CA ASN A 266 -19.35 20.19 29.38
C ASN A 266 -18.11 19.27 29.25
N SER A 267 -17.60 19.06 28.03
CA SER A 267 -16.41 18.22 27.76
C SER A 267 -15.83 18.49 26.35
N ILE A 268 -14.59 18.05 26.10
CA ILE A 268 -13.95 18.06 24.77
C ILE A 268 -14.77 17.23 23.78
N LEU A 269 -15.25 16.06 24.19
CA LEU A 269 -16.11 15.23 23.35
C LEU A 269 -17.40 15.98 22.98
N GLY A 270 -18.05 16.66 23.94
CA GLY A 270 -19.26 17.45 23.66
C GLY A 270 -19.01 18.65 22.74
N PHE A 271 -17.82 19.25 22.79
CA PHE A 271 -17.38 20.26 21.83
C PHE A 271 -17.25 19.66 20.42
N VAL A 272 -16.54 18.54 20.27
CA VAL A 272 -16.34 17.86 18.97
C VAL A 272 -17.67 17.38 18.39
N GLU A 273 -18.53 16.75 19.19
CA GLU A 273 -19.87 16.31 18.75
C GLU A 273 -20.72 17.49 18.27
N THR A 274 -20.67 18.62 18.97
CA THR A 274 -21.38 19.84 18.55
C THR A 274 -20.82 20.39 17.24
N PHE A 275 -19.50 20.43 17.10
CA PHE A 275 -18.83 20.84 15.85
C PHE A 275 -19.28 19.97 14.67
N ILE A 276 -19.24 18.63 14.82
CA ILE A 276 -19.62 17.67 13.77
C ILE A 276 -21.11 17.79 13.43
N ARG A 277 -21.98 17.97 14.43
CA ARG A 277 -23.40 18.21 14.21
C ARG A 277 -23.64 19.49 13.40
N ASN A 278 -22.94 20.57 13.73
CA ASN A 278 -23.04 21.84 13.00
C ASN A 278 -22.51 21.71 11.56
N LEU A 279 -21.48 20.88 11.35
CA LEU A 279 -20.97 20.56 10.02
C LEU A 279 -22.00 19.82 9.18
N LYS A 280 -22.64 18.78 9.73
CA LYS A 280 -23.74 18.05 9.08
C LYS A 280 -24.91 18.98 8.75
N MET A 281 -25.31 19.85 9.68
CA MET A 281 -26.36 20.86 9.47
C MET A 281 -26.00 21.83 8.34
N LYS A 282 -24.74 22.27 8.28
CA LYS A 282 -24.28 23.19 7.24
C LYS A 282 -24.29 22.54 5.86
N ALA A 283 -23.88 21.28 5.77
CA ALA A 283 -23.99 20.48 4.55
C ALA A 283 -25.45 20.28 4.12
N PHE A 284 -26.33 19.97 5.07
CA PHE A 284 -27.77 19.80 4.82
C PHE A 284 -28.40 21.07 4.25
N ASN A 285 -28.05 22.24 4.78
CA ASN A 285 -28.51 23.54 4.26
C ASN A 285 -27.94 23.88 2.87
N ARG A 286 -27.02 23.07 2.36
CA ARG A 286 -26.44 23.14 1.00
C ARG A 286 -26.87 21.95 0.15
N ASP A 287 -27.95 21.27 0.54
CA ASP A 287 -28.53 20.11 -0.13
C ASP A 287 -27.65 18.84 -0.16
N PHE A 288 -26.80 18.66 0.85
CA PHE A 288 -26.00 17.44 1.02
C PHE A 288 -26.35 16.66 2.28
N HIS A 289 -26.54 15.35 2.14
CA HIS A 289 -26.44 14.41 3.25
C HIS A 289 -24.97 14.09 3.48
N LEU A 290 -24.43 14.57 4.60
CA LEU A 290 -23.04 14.36 4.98
C LEU A 290 -22.92 13.28 6.05
N THR A 291 -22.39 12.13 5.67
CA THR A 291 -21.99 11.07 6.59
C THR A 291 -20.55 11.30 6.99
N VAL A 292 -20.29 11.54 8.27
CA VAL A 292 -18.96 11.88 8.80
C VAL A 292 -18.52 10.83 9.79
N GLN A 293 -17.31 10.32 9.60
CA GLN A 293 -16.53 9.66 10.65
C GLN A 293 -15.34 10.54 11.00
N TYR A 294 -15.07 10.68 12.29
CA TYR A 294 -13.98 11.52 12.75
C TYR A 294 -13.17 10.80 13.82
N THR A 295 -11.90 11.18 13.92
CA THR A 295 -11.03 10.85 15.05
C THR A 295 -10.52 12.14 15.64
N PHE A 296 -10.44 12.21 16.96
CA PHE A 296 -9.76 13.33 17.60
C PHE A 296 -8.79 12.83 18.66
N SER A 297 -7.70 13.57 18.81
CA SER A 297 -6.75 13.39 19.90
C SER A 297 -6.51 14.72 20.59
N ILE A 298 -6.01 14.65 21.83
CA ILE A 298 -5.62 15.82 22.60
C ILE A 298 -4.10 15.81 22.65
N ALA A 299 -3.47 16.78 21.99
CA ALA A 299 -2.06 17.05 22.19
C ALA A 299 -1.92 17.90 23.45
N GLN A 300 -1.23 17.40 24.46
CA GLN A 300 -0.87 18.16 25.65
C GLN A 300 0.57 18.66 25.54
N LEU A 301 0.85 19.81 26.15
CA LEU A 301 2.21 20.26 26.37
C LEU A 301 2.86 19.24 27.29
N SER A 302 3.67 18.36 26.73
CA SER A 302 4.58 17.58 27.55
C SER A 302 5.52 18.58 28.23
N ASN A 303 5.40 18.72 29.55
CA ASN A 303 6.47 19.27 30.38
C ASN A 303 7.67 18.31 30.27
N TYR A 304 8.36 18.33 29.13
CA TYR A 304 9.70 17.76 29.02
C TYR A 304 10.66 18.78 29.63
N SER A 305 10.66 18.82 30.97
CA SER A 305 11.91 19.02 31.66
C SER A 305 12.84 17.88 31.24
N GLU A 306 13.96 18.27 30.65
CA GLU A 306 15.19 17.51 30.49
C GLU A 306 15.27 16.52 29.29
N HIS A 307 16.19 16.87 28.38
CA HIS A 307 16.80 16.09 27.28
C HIS A 307 16.09 16.13 25.91
N GLY A 308 15.90 17.33 25.36
CA GLY A 308 15.62 17.56 23.94
C GLY A 308 16.51 18.66 23.37
N GLY A 309 17.76 18.33 23.03
CA GLY A 309 18.68 19.26 22.39
C GLY A 309 18.24 19.58 20.96
N TYR A 310 17.76 20.80 20.73
CA TYR A 310 17.75 21.40 19.41
C TYR A 310 19.19 21.64 18.97
N ILE A 311 19.58 21.13 17.80
CA ILE A 311 20.70 21.70 17.04
C ILE A 311 20.11 22.55 15.93
N VAL A 312 20.18 23.86 16.16
CA VAL A 312 20.24 24.88 15.12
C VAL A 312 21.56 24.68 14.38
N ILE A 313 21.53 24.52 13.05
CA ILE A 313 22.74 24.69 12.23
C ILE A 313 22.63 26.08 11.56
N PRO A 314 23.43 27.08 11.98
CA PRO A 314 23.68 28.27 11.18
C PRO A 314 24.57 27.90 9.99
N GLY A 315 24.40 28.63 8.89
CA GLY A 315 25.06 28.32 7.62
C GLY A 315 26.58 28.41 7.60
N GLY A 316 27.14 27.73 6.58
CA GLY A 316 28.41 28.05 5.91
C GLY A 316 29.67 27.42 6.53
N HIS A 317 30.21 26.39 5.89
CA HIS A 317 31.28 26.51 4.88
C HIS A 317 31.67 25.15 4.29
N SER A 318 31.82 25.18 2.96
CA SER A 318 32.60 24.34 2.03
C SER A 318 33.66 23.37 2.57
N GLY A 319 33.75 22.18 1.95
CA GLY A 319 35.02 21.44 1.83
C GLY A 319 34.92 19.97 1.42
N ALA A 320 35.25 19.69 0.14
CA ALA A 320 35.75 18.43 -0.45
C ALA A 320 34.82 17.18 -0.47
N THR A 321 34.22 16.82 -1.62
CA THR A 321 34.78 15.90 -2.66
C THR A 321 35.30 14.59 -2.05
N GLY A 322 34.63 13.45 -2.18
CA GLY A 322 34.48 12.73 -3.44
C GLY A 322 35.62 11.72 -3.59
N SER A 323 35.35 10.44 -3.30
CA SER A 323 36.14 9.32 -3.83
C SER A 323 35.18 8.33 -4.45
N VAL A 324 35.08 8.46 -5.77
CA VAL A 324 34.61 7.43 -6.69
C VAL A 324 35.70 6.37 -6.69
N GLU A 325 35.43 5.18 -6.16
CA GLU A 325 36.23 4.01 -6.51
C GLU A 325 35.71 3.47 -7.84
N THR A 326 36.46 3.76 -8.89
CA THR A 326 36.39 3.08 -10.18
C THR A 326 36.84 1.63 -10.00
N ASP A 327 35.92 0.69 -10.21
CA ASP A 327 36.24 -0.73 -10.39
C ASP A 327 37.16 -0.90 -11.60
N ASN A 328 38.42 -1.22 -11.34
CA ASN A 328 39.25 -1.90 -12.32
C ASN A 328 39.10 -3.40 -12.09
N SER A 329 38.60 -4.07 -13.12
CA SER A 329 38.57 -5.53 -13.26
C SER A 329 39.92 -6.15 -12.90
N ASN A 330 40.03 -6.75 -11.71
CA ASN A 330 40.89 -7.87 -11.37
C ASN A 330 40.55 -8.33 -9.94
N ASP A 331 39.89 -9.49 -9.84
CA ASP A 331 39.80 -10.29 -8.61
C ASP A 331 41.20 -10.54 -8.05
N LYS A 332 41.64 -9.73 -7.07
CA LYS A 332 42.62 -10.10 -6.04
C LYS A 332 42.31 -9.34 -4.76
N ASP A 333 41.68 -10.05 -3.84
CA ASP A 333 41.57 -9.70 -2.42
C ASP A 333 42.98 -9.46 -1.82
N PRO A 334 43.23 -8.39 -1.05
CA PRO A 334 44.49 -8.15 -0.35
C PRO A 334 44.89 -9.25 0.66
N SER A 335 44.03 -10.24 0.94
CA SER A 335 44.31 -11.33 1.89
C SER A 335 45.05 -12.56 1.31
N GLY A 336 45.13 -12.73 -0.01
CA GLY A 336 45.82 -13.87 -0.63
C GLY A 336 45.24 -15.26 -0.31
N LYS A 337 44.05 -15.36 0.31
CA LYS A 337 43.36 -16.65 0.55
C LYS A 337 42.69 -17.13 -0.74
N THR A 338 42.87 -18.41 -1.07
CA THR A 338 42.36 -19.04 -2.29
C THR A 338 41.01 -19.76 -2.10
N ALA A 339 40.50 -19.81 -0.87
CA ALA A 339 39.17 -20.35 -0.53
C ALA A 339 38.60 -19.62 0.70
N TYR A 340 37.31 -19.28 0.66
CA TYR A 340 36.55 -18.75 1.81
C TYR A 340 35.85 -19.90 2.54
N ASP A 341 35.69 -19.76 3.85
CA ASP A 341 34.82 -20.65 4.62
C ASP A 341 33.35 -20.40 4.28
N GLU A 342 32.51 -21.42 4.38
CA GLU A 342 31.07 -21.34 4.09
C GLU A 342 30.22 -21.61 5.34
N PHE A 343 28.97 -21.14 5.32
CA PHE A 343 27.95 -21.53 6.30
C PHE A 343 27.82 -23.07 6.41
N GLU A 344 27.76 -23.58 7.65
CA GLU A 344 27.50 -25.00 7.89
C GLU A 344 26.08 -25.37 7.43
N LYS A 345 25.89 -26.54 6.79
CA LYS A 345 24.56 -27.00 6.36
C LYS A 345 23.80 -27.61 7.53
N ASP A 346 22.76 -26.94 8.01
CA ASP A 346 21.90 -27.43 9.09
C ASP A 346 20.48 -26.85 8.98
N CYS A 347 19.57 -27.63 8.40
CA CYS A 347 18.15 -27.27 8.31
C CYS A 347 17.39 -27.43 9.62
N ASN A 348 17.88 -28.24 10.57
CA ASN A 348 17.17 -28.50 11.82
C ASN A 348 17.29 -27.33 12.80
N SER A 349 18.33 -26.51 12.65
CA SER A 349 18.55 -25.33 13.48
C SER A 349 17.75 -24.10 13.04
N ILE A 350 17.19 -24.10 11.83
CA ILE A 350 16.34 -23.01 11.30
C ILE A 350 14.91 -23.53 11.23
N GLN A 351 14.17 -23.43 12.34
CA GLN A 351 12.84 -24.05 12.48
C GLN A 351 11.84 -23.51 11.45
N GLU A 352 11.93 -22.23 11.13
CA GLU A 352 11.10 -21.50 10.18
C GLU A 352 11.56 -21.61 8.71
N SER A 353 12.53 -22.47 8.39
CA SER A 353 13.13 -22.51 7.04
C SER A 353 12.11 -22.77 5.93
N GLU A 354 11.20 -23.73 6.11
CA GLU A 354 10.19 -24.07 5.10
C GLU A 354 9.13 -22.96 4.92
N ASP A 355 8.75 -22.29 6.01
CA ASP A 355 7.82 -21.16 5.96
C ASP A 355 8.46 -19.98 5.23
N LEU A 356 9.75 -19.70 5.50
CA LEU A 356 10.52 -18.67 4.80
C LEU A 356 10.66 -18.97 3.30
N LYS A 357 10.95 -20.22 2.94
CA LYS A 357 11.01 -20.65 1.53
C LYS A 357 9.67 -20.43 0.83
N THR A 358 8.57 -20.78 1.50
CA THR A 358 7.21 -20.61 0.98
C THR A 358 6.85 -19.12 0.77
N GLU A 359 7.20 -18.26 1.74
CA GLU A 359 6.93 -16.82 1.65
C GLU A 359 7.73 -16.16 0.51
N ILE A 360 9.02 -16.49 0.37
CA ILE A 360 9.85 -15.94 -0.72
C ILE A 360 9.36 -16.42 -2.10
N ASP A 361 8.98 -17.69 -2.23
CA ASP A 361 8.38 -18.20 -3.46
C ASP A 361 7.06 -17.47 -3.79
N SER A 362 6.25 -17.16 -2.78
CA SER A 362 5.05 -16.32 -2.92
C SER A 362 5.40 -14.91 -3.41
N PHE A 363 6.41 -14.24 -2.85
CA PHE A 363 6.85 -12.93 -3.31
C PHE A 363 7.30 -12.97 -4.78
N MET A 364 8.09 -13.97 -5.17
CA MET A 364 8.56 -14.13 -6.54
C MET A 364 7.40 -14.35 -7.52
N LYS A 365 6.41 -15.19 -7.16
CA LYS A 365 5.19 -15.37 -7.95
C LYS A 365 4.41 -14.07 -8.12
N ILE A 366 4.35 -13.23 -7.10
CA ILE A 366 3.69 -11.92 -7.17
C ILE A 366 4.44 -11.01 -8.16
N LEU A 367 5.77 -10.93 -8.05
CA LEU A 367 6.58 -10.13 -8.95
C LEU A 367 6.45 -10.59 -10.41
N ASP A 368 6.48 -11.90 -10.66
CA ASP A 368 6.39 -12.46 -12.01
C ASP A 368 4.96 -12.36 -12.62
N SER A 369 3.92 -12.26 -11.78
CA SER A 369 2.52 -12.17 -12.25
C SER A 369 1.96 -10.75 -12.28
N ALA A 370 2.64 -9.78 -11.67
CA ALA A 370 2.21 -8.40 -11.63
C ALA A 370 2.19 -7.78 -13.03
N LYS A 371 1.07 -7.15 -13.36
CA LYS A 371 0.86 -6.48 -14.65
C LYS A 371 0.62 -4.99 -14.46
N GLU A 372 1.01 -4.22 -15.48
CA GLU A 372 0.57 -2.85 -15.62
C GLU A 372 -0.96 -2.79 -15.63
N LEU A 373 -1.52 -1.78 -14.98
CA LEU A 373 -2.93 -1.42 -15.11
C LEU A 373 -3.03 0.01 -15.62
N LYS A 374 -3.60 0.15 -16.82
CA LYS A 374 -3.77 1.44 -17.50
C LYS A 374 -5.07 2.11 -17.06
N GLY A 375 -5.12 3.44 -17.16
CA GLY A 375 -6.32 4.22 -16.86
C GLY A 375 -6.63 4.41 -15.38
N THR A 376 -5.66 4.23 -14.47
CA THR A 376 -5.81 4.56 -13.05
C THR A 376 -5.00 5.82 -12.69
N ASN A 377 -5.34 6.45 -11.56
CA ASN A 377 -4.57 7.56 -10.99
C ASN A 377 -3.16 7.15 -10.50
N TYR A 378 -2.91 5.86 -10.34
CA TYR A 378 -1.63 5.30 -9.91
C TYR A 378 -0.97 4.53 -11.04
N ARG A 379 0.28 4.90 -11.36
CA ARG A 379 1.08 4.13 -12.31
C ARG A 379 1.58 2.86 -11.63
N TYR A 380 1.01 1.72 -12.01
CA TYR A 380 1.54 0.40 -11.68
C TYR A 380 2.47 -0.08 -12.79
N ILE A 381 3.46 -0.87 -12.43
CA ILE A 381 4.49 -1.34 -13.37
C ILE A 381 4.53 -2.86 -13.42
N GLU A 382 5.05 -3.40 -14.52
CA GLU A 382 5.55 -4.77 -14.55
C GLU A 382 6.92 -4.84 -13.85
N PHE A 383 7.26 -5.99 -13.29
CA PHE A 383 8.54 -6.13 -12.58
C PHE A 383 9.77 -5.95 -13.48
N SER A 384 9.64 -6.27 -14.77
CA SER A 384 10.66 -6.03 -15.81
C SER A 384 11.08 -4.55 -15.85
N GLU A 385 10.15 -3.61 -15.68
CA GLU A 385 10.45 -2.18 -15.72
C GLU A 385 11.38 -1.75 -14.56
N PHE A 386 11.20 -2.37 -13.39
CA PHE A 386 12.12 -2.18 -12.25
C PHE A 386 13.50 -2.75 -12.57
N THR A 387 13.59 -4.02 -12.99
CA THR A 387 14.89 -4.64 -13.28
C THR A 387 15.64 -3.93 -14.41
N ASP A 388 14.93 -3.48 -15.45
CA ASP A 388 15.51 -2.71 -16.55
C ASP A 388 16.05 -1.34 -16.09
N SER A 389 15.42 -0.74 -15.08
CA SER A 389 15.90 0.52 -14.49
C SER A 389 17.18 0.30 -13.68
N VAL A 390 17.22 -0.74 -12.85
CA VAL A 390 18.43 -1.13 -12.11
C VAL A 390 19.56 -1.49 -13.07
N HIS A 391 19.29 -2.28 -14.11
CA HIS A 391 20.29 -2.68 -15.09
C HIS A 391 20.89 -1.48 -15.85
N ARG A 392 20.05 -0.48 -16.17
CA ARG A 392 20.49 0.75 -16.86
C ARG A 392 21.42 1.61 -16.01
N ASN A 393 21.21 1.68 -14.70
CA ASN A 393 22.08 2.40 -13.79
C ASN A 393 22.11 1.77 -12.40
N ASN A 394 22.96 0.76 -12.25
CA ASN A 394 23.04 -0.02 -11.02
C ASN A 394 23.76 0.69 -9.87
N SER A 395 24.30 1.91 -10.09
CA SER A 395 25.01 2.71 -9.09
C SER A 395 24.08 3.57 -8.22
N ILE A 396 22.80 3.64 -8.57
CA ILE A 396 21.77 4.32 -7.78
C ILE A 396 20.75 3.32 -7.24
N GLU A 397 20.10 3.71 -6.15
CA GLU A 397 19.08 2.90 -5.51
C GLU A 397 17.68 3.24 -6.06
N TYR A 398 17.01 2.21 -6.54
CA TYR A 398 15.62 2.19 -6.95
C TYR A 398 14.83 1.33 -5.98
N ALA A 399 13.60 1.72 -5.70
CA ALA A 399 12.70 0.98 -4.83
C ALA A 399 11.28 0.94 -5.41
N VAL A 400 10.56 -0.15 -5.13
CA VAL A 400 9.15 -0.35 -5.43
C VAL A 400 8.44 -0.98 -4.24
N ALA A 401 7.16 -0.64 -4.05
CA ALA A 401 6.29 -1.28 -3.09
C ALA A 401 5.39 -2.29 -3.81
N VAL A 402 5.20 -3.46 -3.20
CA VAL A 402 4.26 -4.48 -3.66
C VAL A 402 3.15 -4.58 -2.63
N GLY A 403 1.91 -4.41 -3.07
CA GLY A 403 0.77 -4.29 -2.17
C GLY A 403 -0.53 -4.72 -2.83
N LEU A 404 -1.56 -4.79 -2.00
CA LEU A 404 -2.95 -4.89 -2.48
C LEU A 404 -3.37 -3.50 -2.91
N TYR A 405 -3.35 -3.27 -4.22
CA TYR A 405 -3.72 -1.99 -4.79
C TYR A 405 -4.78 -2.24 -5.83
N ASP A 406 -5.89 -1.53 -5.71
CA ASP A 406 -6.94 -1.48 -6.72
C ASP A 406 -7.56 -2.87 -7.04
N TYR A 407 -8.86 -3.04 -6.81
CA TYR A 407 -9.59 -4.30 -7.01
C TYR A 407 -9.14 -5.48 -6.11
N GLY A 408 -8.36 -5.23 -5.05
CA GLY A 408 -7.78 -6.28 -4.20
C GLY A 408 -6.68 -7.10 -4.90
N GLU A 409 -6.17 -6.62 -6.03
CA GLU A 409 -5.11 -7.31 -6.77
C GLU A 409 -3.72 -6.91 -6.26
N LYS A 410 -2.78 -7.85 -6.35
CA LYS A 410 -1.38 -7.60 -5.98
C LYS A 410 -0.68 -6.87 -7.13
N ARG A 411 -0.19 -5.66 -6.87
CA ARG A 411 0.46 -4.81 -7.89
C ARG A 411 1.77 -4.23 -7.39
N ILE A 412 2.60 -3.80 -8.34
CA ILE A 412 3.87 -3.12 -8.09
C ILE A 412 3.68 -1.63 -8.34
N SER A 413 4.03 -0.81 -7.34
CA SER A 413 3.97 0.65 -7.46
C SER A 413 4.94 1.16 -8.53
N LYS A 414 4.77 2.43 -8.96
CA LYS A 414 5.80 3.14 -9.70
C LYS A 414 7.17 3.06 -9.00
N ILE A 415 8.23 3.09 -9.80
CA ILE A 415 9.62 3.15 -9.32
C ILE A 415 9.83 4.45 -8.56
N GLN A 416 10.42 4.34 -7.37
CA GLN A 416 10.82 5.46 -6.51
C GLN A 416 12.35 5.48 -6.44
N THR A 417 12.95 6.66 -6.54
CA THR A 417 14.38 6.86 -6.41
C THR A 417 14.66 8.30 -5.99
N MET A 418 15.70 8.50 -5.19
CA MET A 418 16.25 9.83 -4.91
C MET A 418 17.46 10.17 -5.77
N HIS A 419 17.79 9.33 -6.75
CA HIS A 419 19.01 9.42 -7.57
C HIS A 419 20.31 9.41 -6.74
N LEU A 420 20.32 8.65 -5.65
CA LEU A 420 21.45 8.49 -4.73
C LEU A 420 21.76 6.99 -4.51
N PRO A 421 23.01 6.61 -4.20
CA PRO A 421 23.45 5.22 -4.10
C PRO A 421 22.95 4.44 -2.86
N ASN A 422 22.56 5.16 -1.79
CA ASN A 422 22.24 4.60 -0.47
C ASN A 422 20.95 5.21 0.13
N LYS A 423 20.04 5.70 -0.72
CA LYS A 423 18.77 6.33 -0.32
C LYS A 423 17.68 6.04 -1.34
N GLY A 424 17.13 4.84 -1.28
CA GLY A 424 15.79 4.54 -1.77
C GLY A 424 14.79 4.85 -0.65
N THR A 425 13.82 5.73 -0.89
CA THR A 425 12.64 5.79 -0.02
C THR A 425 11.47 5.24 -0.79
N VAL A 426 10.79 4.27 -0.20
CA VAL A 426 9.50 3.79 -0.70
C VAL A 426 8.42 4.20 0.29
N SER A 427 7.40 4.90 -0.20
CA SER A 427 6.19 5.15 0.59
C SER A 427 5.46 3.84 0.83
N THR A 428 5.54 3.32 2.06
CA THR A 428 4.80 2.12 2.50
C THR A 428 3.43 2.51 3.07
N GLN A 429 2.38 1.96 2.46
CA GLN A 429 0.98 2.15 2.87
C GLN A 429 0.47 0.94 3.68
N PRO A 430 -0.65 1.03 4.41
CA PRO A 430 -1.25 -0.11 5.12
C PRO A 430 -1.49 -1.36 4.25
N SER A 431 -1.71 -1.18 2.94
CA SER A 431 -1.92 -2.25 1.97
C SER A 431 -0.62 -2.87 1.41
N THR A 432 0.55 -2.34 1.77
CA THR A 432 1.85 -2.85 1.29
C THR A 432 2.14 -4.20 1.94
N ILE A 433 2.49 -5.19 1.12
CA ILE A 433 2.88 -6.54 1.54
C ILE A 433 4.39 -6.62 1.71
N PHE A 434 5.16 -6.17 0.72
CA PHE A 434 6.63 -6.14 0.82
C PHE A 434 7.20 -5.06 -0.09
N THR A 435 8.47 -4.73 0.09
CA THR A 435 9.20 -3.80 -0.78
C THR A 435 10.31 -4.52 -1.53
N VAL A 436 10.68 -3.98 -2.67
CA VAL A 436 11.88 -4.40 -3.41
C VAL A 436 12.74 -3.19 -3.68
N HIS A 437 14.03 -3.26 -3.38
CA HIS A 437 15.01 -2.24 -3.75
C HIS A 437 16.34 -2.87 -4.17
N ASN A 438 17.26 -2.09 -4.74
CA ASN A 438 18.63 -2.56 -5.05
C ASN A 438 19.66 -1.74 -4.29
N HIS A 439 20.83 -2.31 -4.01
CA HIS A 439 21.96 -1.52 -3.53
C HIS A 439 22.88 -1.11 -4.69
N GLY A 440 23.41 0.11 -4.65
CA GLY A 440 24.33 0.63 -5.66
C GLY A 440 25.58 -0.25 -5.85
N ASN A 441 26.00 -0.94 -4.79
CA ASN A 441 27.14 -1.84 -4.72
C ASN A 441 26.76 -3.34 -4.79
N GLN A 442 25.50 -3.67 -5.09
CA GLN A 442 25.02 -5.04 -5.33
C GLN A 442 25.20 -6.00 -4.12
N THR A 443 25.17 -5.47 -2.90
CA THR A 443 25.39 -6.24 -1.66
C THR A 443 24.11 -6.84 -1.08
N PRO A 444 24.24 -7.82 -0.15
CA PRO A 444 23.14 -8.25 0.71
C PRO A 444 22.57 -7.11 1.57
N PRO A 445 21.49 -7.37 2.35
CA PRO A 445 20.87 -6.39 3.23
C PRO A 445 21.89 -5.83 4.24
N SER A 446 21.74 -4.56 4.54
CA SER A 446 22.53 -3.82 5.53
C SER A 446 21.83 -3.78 6.89
N PRO A 447 22.55 -3.38 7.96
CA PRO A 447 21.94 -3.07 9.25
C PRO A 447 20.82 -2.02 9.19
N LEU A 448 20.88 -1.07 8.25
CA LEU A 448 19.78 -0.13 8.05
C LEU A 448 18.52 -0.84 7.54
N ASP A 449 18.65 -1.74 6.56
CA ASP A 449 17.51 -2.51 6.06
C ASP A 449 16.86 -3.36 7.15
N LEU A 450 17.69 -3.96 8.03
CA LEU A 450 17.19 -4.68 9.20
C LEU A 450 16.42 -3.76 10.15
N LYS A 451 16.97 -2.58 10.46
CA LYS A 451 16.29 -1.60 11.30
C LYS A 451 14.93 -1.22 10.71
N GLU A 452 14.89 -0.89 9.41
CA GLU A 452 13.67 -0.44 8.75
C GLU A 452 12.60 -1.54 8.70
N VAL A 453 12.97 -2.80 8.40
CA VAL A 453 12.01 -3.91 8.41
C VAL A 453 11.45 -4.16 9.83
N CYS A 454 12.29 -3.99 10.86
CA CYS A 454 11.86 -4.11 12.26
C CYS A 454 10.98 -2.92 12.67
N GLU A 455 11.27 -1.71 12.18
CA GLU A 455 10.43 -0.53 12.37
C GLU A 455 9.02 -0.77 11.81
N MET A 456 8.92 -1.37 10.62
CA MET A 456 7.63 -1.77 10.03
C MET A 456 6.87 -2.78 10.89
N ALA A 457 7.57 -3.61 11.67
CA ALA A 457 6.94 -4.55 12.59
C ALA A 457 6.29 -3.85 13.81
N THR A 458 6.73 -2.64 14.16
CA THR A 458 6.14 -1.85 15.26
C THR A 458 4.84 -1.15 14.88
N ASP A 459 4.61 -0.93 13.58
CA ASP A 459 3.44 -0.20 13.07
C ASP A 459 2.22 -1.14 12.97
N THR A 460 1.28 -0.97 13.89
CA THR A 460 0.04 -1.77 13.98
C THR A 460 -0.92 -1.52 12.81
N THR A 461 -0.72 -0.46 12.03
CA THR A 461 -1.50 -0.16 10.81
C THR A 461 -0.97 -0.88 9.58
N ARG A 462 0.25 -1.42 9.63
CA ARG A 462 0.93 -2.14 8.53
C ARG A 462 0.96 -3.65 8.75
N ARG A 463 -0.16 -4.24 9.21
CA ARG A 463 -0.25 -5.68 9.52
C ARG A 463 0.01 -6.59 8.33
N ASN A 464 -0.24 -6.11 7.11
CA ASN A 464 -0.02 -6.86 5.89
C ASN A 464 1.45 -6.88 5.45
N PHE A 465 2.30 -6.04 6.04
CA PHE A 465 3.71 -5.98 5.69
C PHE A 465 4.44 -7.26 6.14
N LYS A 466 5.29 -7.80 5.29
CA LYS A 466 5.95 -9.10 5.47
C LYS A 466 7.46 -9.05 5.32
N GLY A 467 8.02 -8.07 4.60
CA GLY A 467 9.48 -8.01 4.47
C GLY A 467 10.00 -7.12 3.35
N TYR A 468 11.33 -7.13 3.23
CA TYR A 468 12.10 -6.43 2.20
C TYR A 468 12.79 -7.46 1.30
N LEU A 469 12.91 -7.14 0.01
CA LEU A 469 13.73 -7.86 -0.95
C LEU A 469 14.78 -6.93 -1.57
N ILE A 470 16.04 -7.32 -1.45
CA ILE A 470 17.18 -6.60 -2.01
C ILE A 470 17.58 -7.30 -3.32
N TYR A 471 17.40 -6.65 -4.45
CA TYR A 471 17.75 -7.16 -5.78
C TYR A 471 19.20 -6.84 -6.14
N ALA A 472 19.96 -7.88 -6.47
CA ALA A 472 21.30 -7.82 -7.05
C ALA A 472 21.25 -8.26 -8.53
N ASP A 473 21.49 -7.31 -9.43
CA ASP A 473 21.39 -7.46 -10.88
C ASP A 473 22.45 -8.40 -11.46
N LYS A 474 23.67 -8.38 -10.90
CA LYS A 474 24.85 -9.11 -11.43
C LYS A 474 24.56 -10.58 -11.75
N ASP A 475 23.73 -11.24 -10.95
CA ASP A 475 23.31 -12.63 -11.17
C ASP A 475 21.82 -12.89 -10.91
N SER A 476 20.99 -11.83 -10.95
CA SER A 476 19.56 -11.86 -10.66
C SER A 476 19.23 -12.56 -9.33
N THR A 477 19.97 -12.18 -8.29
CA THR A 477 19.79 -12.66 -6.91
C THR A 477 18.91 -11.72 -6.13
N PHE A 478 18.09 -12.26 -5.24
CA PHE A 478 17.33 -11.52 -4.24
C PHE A 478 17.77 -11.95 -2.86
N TYR A 479 17.96 -11.00 -1.96
CA TYR A 479 18.13 -11.27 -0.54
C TYR A 479 16.88 -10.80 0.20
N GLY A 480 16.30 -11.64 1.04
CA GLY A 480 15.07 -11.32 1.76
C GLY A 480 15.32 -11.13 3.25
N LEU A 481 14.68 -10.09 3.82
CA LEU A 481 14.45 -9.94 5.25
C LEU A 481 12.94 -10.08 5.49
N THR A 482 12.51 -11.18 6.08
CA THR A 482 11.08 -11.53 6.23
C THR A 482 10.69 -11.55 7.70
N ILE A 483 9.58 -10.92 8.06
CA ILE A 483 9.03 -10.93 9.42
C ILE A 483 8.42 -12.32 9.69
N THR A 484 9.07 -13.09 10.55
CA THR A 484 8.60 -14.43 10.99
C THR A 484 7.78 -14.34 12.27
N ASP A 485 8.07 -13.36 13.12
CA ASP A 485 7.34 -13.06 14.34
C ASP A 485 7.37 -11.55 14.57
N ARG A 486 6.21 -10.91 14.40
CA ARG A 486 6.09 -9.45 14.43
C ARG A 486 6.39 -8.86 15.81
N GLU A 487 6.00 -9.52 16.88
CA GLU A 487 6.27 -9.03 18.24
C GLU A 487 7.76 -9.11 18.56
N LYS A 488 8.43 -10.17 18.13
CA LYS A 488 9.89 -10.31 18.27
C LYS A 488 10.64 -9.29 17.41
N ALA A 489 10.20 -9.08 16.17
CA ALA A 489 10.78 -8.07 15.28
C ALA A 489 10.63 -6.65 15.85
N ALA A 490 9.48 -6.33 16.46
CA ALA A 490 9.28 -5.05 17.15
C ALA A 490 10.22 -4.88 18.36
N LYS A 491 10.45 -5.93 19.15
CA LYS A 491 11.44 -5.91 20.25
C LYS A 491 12.87 -5.77 19.74
N LEU A 492 13.17 -6.39 18.59
CA LEU A 492 14.46 -6.23 17.92
C LEU A 492 14.66 -4.77 17.48
N PHE A 493 13.63 -4.11 16.94
CA PHE A 493 13.69 -2.67 16.61
C PHE A 493 14.10 -1.81 17.80
N ASP A 494 13.42 -1.98 18.95
CA ASP A 494 13.77 -1.22 20.17
C ASP A 494 15.20 -1.47 20.62
N SER A 495 15.72 -2.67 20.34
CA SER A 495 17.10 -3.02 20.64
C SER A 495 18.10 -2.38 19.67
N ILE A 496 17.78 -2.15 18.40
CA ILE A 496 18.77 -1.71 17.39
C ILE A 496 18.54 -0.31 16.82
N LYS A 497 17.43 0.37 17.13
CA LYS A 497 17.05 1.66 16.50
C LYS A 497 18.11 2.75 16.59
N ASP A 498 18.86 2.77 17.68
CA ASP A 498 19.93 3.74 17.96
C ASP A 498 21.33 3.19 17.63
N GLU A 499 21.45 2.02 17.00
CA GLU A 499 22.71 1.32 16.74
C GLU A 499 23.20 1.44 15.30
N ILE A 500 22.52 2.22 14.46
CA ILE A 500 22.85 2.38 13.04
C ILE A 500 23.63 3.67 12.81
N ALA A 501 24.74 3.58 12.10
CA ALA A 501 25.61 4.69 11.71
C ALA A 501 25.20 5.29 10.35
N PRO A 502 25.63 6.52 10.01
CA PRO A 502 25.28 7.17 8.73
C PRO A 502 25.74 6.45 7.47
N ASN A 503 26.65 5.47 7.59
CA ASN A 503 27.12 4.62 6.49
C ASN A 503 26.27 3.33 6.34
N ASN A 504 25.08 3.30 6.94
CA ASN A 504 24.13 2.19 6.93
C ASN A 504 24.61 0.91 7.65
N ASN A 505 25.73 0.97 8.38
CA ASN A 505 26.28 -0.14 9.17
C ASN A 505 25.99 0.03 10.68
N PHE A 506 26.33 -0.95 11.50
CA PHE A 506 26.32 -0.80 12.96
C PHE A 506 27.36 0.24 13.40
N LYS A 507 27.05 0.98 14.47
CA LYS A 507 27.98 1.94 15.10
C LYS A 507 29.20 1.21 15.65
N ILE A 508 30.40 1.72 15.35
CA ILE A 508 31.69 1.10 15.72
C ILE A 508 31.79 0.82 17.22
N ASP A 509 31.35 1.75 18.07
CA ASP A 509 31.37 1.57 19.54
C ASP A 509 30.00 1.15 20.10
N GLY A 510 29.07 0.75 19.23
CA GLY A 510 27.71 0.34 19.58
C GLY A 510 27.66 -1.05 20.19
N LYS A 511 26.58 -1.36 20.93
CA LYS A 511 26.39 -2.70 21.52
C LYS A 511 26.32 -3.79 20.45
N CYS A 512 25.79 -3.49 19.26
CA CYS A 512 25.73 -4.48 18.18
C CYS A 512 27.14 -4.81 17.68
N GLU A 513 27.97 -3.81 17.43
CA GLU A 513 29.34 -4.03 16.94
C GLU A 513 30.22 -4.68 18.01
N ASN A 514 30.14 -4.23 19.26
CA ASN A 514 30.87 -4.86 20.37
C ASN A 514 30.54 -6.36 20.52
N TYR A 515 29.27 -6.74 20.33
CA TYR A 515 28.85 -8.14 20.33
C TYR A 515 29.46 -8.90 19.14
N LEU A 516 29.42 -8.31 17.95
CA LEU A 516 29.98 -8.90 16.74
C LEU A 516 31.50 -9.08 16.82
N GLU A 517 32.24 -8.08 17.30
CA GLU A 517 33.70 -8.16 17.50
C GLU A 517 34.08 -9.30 18.47
N SER A 518 33.33 -9.45 19.55
CA SER A 518 33.52 -10.55 20.52
C SER A 518 33.27 -11.93 19.91
N ASN A 519 32.57 -12.00 18.78
CA ASN A 519 32.17 -13.22 18.08
C ASN A 519 32.74 -13.31 16.65
N ASN A 520 33.73 -12.49 16.30
CA ASN A 520 34.28 -12.41 14.94
C ASN A 520 34.80 -13.75 14.42
N SER A 521 35.39 -14.57 15.30
CA SER A 521 35.87 -15.92 14.97
C SER A 521 34.81 -16.86 14.39
N LEU A 522 33.52 -16.56 14.54
CA LEU A 522 32.41 -17.37 14.00
C LEU A 522 32.18 -17.17 12.49
N TYR A 523 32.69 -16.08 11.92
CA TYR A 523 32.57 -15.75 10.49
C TYR A 523 33.88 -15.22 9.89
N GLU A 524 34.97 -15.26 10.67
CA GLU A 524 36.32 -14.97 10.21
C GLU A 524 36.73 -15.99 9.14
N GLY A 525 36.87 -15.53 7.90
CA GLY A 525 37.16 -16.41 6.75
C GLY A 525 36.03 -16.53 5.75
N PHE A 526 34.84 -16.01 6.04
CA PHE A 526 33.72 -15.92 5.09
C PHE A 526 33.98 -14.90 3.98
N SER A 527 33.28 -15.05 2.86
CA SER A 527 33.25 -14.01 1.82
C SER A 527 32.59 -12.73 2.34
N TYR A 528 32.87 -11.57 1.74
CA TYR A 528 32.28 -10.29 2.18
C TYR A 528 30.74 -10.34 2.33
N ASN A 529 30.05 -10.91 1.35
CA ASN A 529 28.59 -11.04 1.38
C ASN A 529 28.12 -12.00 2.49
N ASP A 530 28.85 -13.10 2.70
CA ASP A 530 28.53 -14.06 3.75
C ASP A 530 28.80 -13.50 5.15
N VAL A 531 29.83 -12.66 5.31
CA VAL A 531 30.08 -11.89 6.54
C VAL A 531 28.91 -10.96 6.84
N MET A 532 28.39 -10.22 5.86
CA MET A 532 27.22 -9.35 6.06
C MET A 532 26.00 -10.15 6.55
N ILE A 533 25.70 -11.29 5.90
CA ILE A 533 24.58 -12.16 6.27
C ILE A 533 24.79 -12.76 7.68
N ALA A 534 25.99 -13.25 7.98
CA ALA A 534 26.31 -13.85 9.27
C ALA A 534 26.19 -12.83 10.41
N ARG A 535 26.67 -11.60 10.21
CA ARG A 535 26.53 -10.50 11.18
C ARG A 535 25.08 -10.19 11.48
N LEU A 536 24.23 -10.10 10.46
CA LEU A 536 22.79 -9.88 10.66
C LEU A 536 22.14 -11.05 11.41
N ALA A 537 22.45 -12.29 11.03
CA ALA A 537 21.90 -13.49 11.69
C ALA A 537 22.27 -13.54 13.18
N LEU A 538 23.51 -13.18 13.53
CA LEU A 538 23.99 -13.10 14.90
C LEU A 538 23.25 -12.02 15.70
N VAL A 539 23.12 -10.81 15.16
CA VAL A 539 22.40 -9.71 15.82
C VAL A 539 20.92 -10.06 16.00
N ILE A 540 20.27 -10.60 14.97
CA ILE A 540 18.86 -11.03 15.04
C ILE A 540 18.69 -12.06 16.17
N LYS A 541 19.51 -13.12 16.21
CA LYS A 541 19.40 -14.15 17.27
C LYS A 541 19.63 -13.56 18.66
N HIS A 542 20.64 -12.69 18.82
CA HIS A 542 21.02 -12.16 20.11
C HIS A 542 19.99 -11.17 20.69
N PHE A 543 19.41 -10.31 19.85
CA PHE A 543 18.64 -9.14 20.30
C PHE A 543 17.11 -9.27 20.15
N GLY A 544 16.57 -10.45 19.83
CA GLY A 544 15.12 -10.69 19.96
C GLY A 544 14.49 -11.60 18.90
N GLY A 545 15.18 -11.84 17.79
CA GLY A 545 14.70 -12.69 16.69
C GLY A 545 13.57 -12.04 15.88
N GLY A 546 12.75 -12.88 15.24
CA GLY A 546 11.53 -12.46 14.53
C GLY A 546 11.72 -12.00 13.09
N ILE A 547 12.96 -11.98 12.60
CA ILE A 547 13.31 -11.73 11.19
C ILE A 547 14.06 -12.96 10.65
N GLY A 548 13.60 -13.49 9.52
CA GLY A 548 14.32 -14.52 8.76
C GLY A 548 15.12 -13.92 7.61
N ILE A 549 16.27 -14.52 7.30
CA ILE A 549 17.14 -14.10 6.20
C ILE A 549 17.13 -15.17 5.10
N THR A 550 16.92 -14.74 3.86
CA THR A 550 16.90 -15.64 2.70
C THR A 550 17.73 -15.11 1.54
N LYS A 551 18.13 -16.02 0.65
CA LYS A 551 18.71 -15.72 -0.67
C LYS A 551 17.95 -16.52 -1.71
N TYR A 552 17.40 -15.84 -2.70
CA TYR A 552 16.77 -16.44 -3.86
C TYR A 552 17.59 -16.19 -5.13
N LYS A 553 17.83 -17.23 -5.94
CA LYS A 553 18.53 -17.14 -7.21
C LYS A 553 17.67 -17.69 -8.35
N LYS A 554 17.16 -16.79 -9.20
CA LYS A 554 16.13 -17.07 -10.23
C LYS A 554 16.49 -18.19 -11.23
N LYS A 555 17.77 -18.55 -11.37
CA LYS A 555 18.27 -19.54 -12.35
C LYS A 555 18.99 -20.75 -11.74
N ALA A 556 18.84 -21.00 -10.43
CA ALA A 556 19.52 -22.10 -9.73
C ALA A 556 18.61 -23.33 -9.49
N LYS A 557 19.21 -24.52 -9.40
CA LYS A 557 18.51 -25.81 -9.17
C LYS A 557 17.93 -25.92 -7.74
N ASN A 558 18.64 -25.34 -6.76
CA ASN A 558 18.12 -25.00 -5.43
C ASN A 558 18.09 -23.48 -5.40
N ASN A 559 16.92 -22.91 -5.63
CA ASN A 559 16.75 -21.48 -5.88
C ASN A 559 16.55 -20.66 -4.61
N ILE A 560 16.33 -21.26 -3.43
CA ILE A 560 16.18 -20.55 -2.16
C ILE A 560 17.13 -21.13 -1.13
N THR A 561 17.82 -20.26 -0.39
CA THR A 561 18.64 -20.61 0.77
C THR A 561 18.20 -19.76 1.96
N THR A 562 18.00 -20.37 3.13
CA THR A 562 17.71 -19.65 4.38
C THR A 562 18.94 -19.65 5.27
N TYR A 563 19.18 -18.55 5.99
CA TYR A 563 20.32 -18.39 6.88
C TYR A 563 19.86 -18.19 8.32
N GLY A 564 20.66 -18.69 9.26
CA GLY A 564 20.39 -18.56 10.69
C GLY A 564 21.61 -18.92 11.51
N ILE A 565 21.39 -19.18 12.79
CA ILE A 565 22.46 -19.52 13.74
C ILE A 565 22.12 -20.84 14.45
N GLY A 566 23.05 -21.80 14.37
CA GLY A 566 22.91 -23.13 14.94
C GLY A 566 22.99 -23.19 16.47
N LYS A 567 22.89 -24.42 17.00
CA LYS A 567 22.96 -24.69 18.45
C LYS A 567 24.29 -24.29 19.11
N ASN A 568 25.38 -24.21 18.34
CA ASN A 568 26.71 -23.81 18.82
C ASN A 568 27.03 -22.34 18.51
N ASP A 569 26.01 -21.52 18.29
CA ASP A 569 26.11 -20.12 17.86
C ASP A 569 26.82 -19.88 16.51
N LYS A 570 27.11 -20.96 15.77
CA LYS A 570 27.69 -20.87 14.44
C LYS A 570 26.68 -20.48 13.38
N PRO A 571 27.07 -19.66 12.39
CA PRO A 571 26.26 -19.40 11.21
C PRO A 571 25.97 -20.69 10.41
N VAL A 572 24.69 -20.91 10.12
CA VAL A 572 24.20 -22.08 9.35
C VAL A 572 23.35 -21.66 8.16
N LYS A 573 23.27 -22.52 7.14
CA LYS A 573 22.36 -22.40 5.99
C LYS A 573 21.51 -23.65 5.80
N CYS A 574 20.33 -23.47 5.22
CA CYS A 574 19.49 -24.55 4.70
C CYS A 574 19.12 -24.25 3.25
N GLU A 575 19.33 -25.23 2.37
CA GLU A 575 19.05 -25.18 0.93
C GLU A 575 17.76 -25.92 0.58
#